data_AF-A0A6G3SH20-F1
#
_entry.id   AF-A0A6G3SH20-F1
#
_cell.length_a   1.000
_cell.length_b   1.000
_cell.length_c   1.000
_cell.angle_alpha   90.00
_cell.angle_beta   90.00
_cell.angle_gamma   90.00
#
_symmetry.space_group_name_H-M   'P 1'
#
loop_
_entity.id
_entity.type
_entity.pdbx_description
1 polymer ?
#
loop_
_entity_poly.entity_id
_entity_poly.type
_entity_poly.pdbx_seq_one_letter_code
_entity_poly.pdbx_strand_id
1 'polypeptide(L)'
;LAAGSLPGALERLCATAPGMAARCTVSGTPLELPTPYEVALLRIAQSALGNTVRHSDARRAEITLSFMETSVALDVVDDGRGF
;
A
#
# COMPACT_ATOMS: atom_id res chain seq x y z
N LEU A 1 16.68 6.32 5.45
CA LEU A 1 15.47 5.70 4.88
C LEU A 1 14.99 6.58 3.75
N ALA A 2 15.06 6.06 2.52
CA ALA A 2 15.02 6.86 1.29
C ALA A 2 13.63 7.49 1.08
N ALA A 3 13.58 8.82 1.00
CA ALA A 3 12.36 9.54 0.60
C ALA A 3 11.85 9.14 -0.80
N GLY A 4 12.67 8.44 -1.60
CA GLY A 4 12.36 8.02 -2.97
C GLY A 4 12.06 6.53 -3.19
N SER A 5 11.99 5.67 -2.16
CA SER A 5 11.69 4.24 -2.38
C SER A 5 10.17 3.95 -2.32
N LEU A 6 9.73 2.89 -3.01
CA LEU A 6 8.33 2.44 -2.98
C LEU A 6 7.80 2.19 -1.55
N PRO A 7 8.51 1.46 -0.64
CA PRO A 7 8.08 1.35 0.76
C PRO A 7 7.83 2.70 1.45
N GLY A 8 8.76 3.65 1.29
CA GLY A 8 8.61 4.98 1.89
C GLY A 8 7.44 5.76 1.28
N ALA A 9 7.14 5.55 -0.01
CA ALA A 9 5.97 6.14 -0.66
C ALA A 9 4.65 5.54 -0.14
N LEU A 10 4.60 4.23 0.11
CA LEU A 10 3.43 3.55 0.69
C LEU A 10 3.19 3.95 2.15
N GLU A 11 4.25 4.11 2.94
CA GLU A 11 4.17 4.64 4.31
C GLU A 11 3.57 6.05 4.32
N ARG A 12 4.05 6.94 3.45
CA ARG A 12 3.48 8.30 3.31
C ARG A 12 2.04 8.27 2.85
N LEU A 13 1.70 7.40 1.91
CA LEU A 13 0.33 7.23 1.45
C LEU A 13 -0.60 6.85 2.61
N CYS A 14 -0.21 5.89 3.45
CA CYS A 14 -1.00 5.51 4.63
C CYS A 14 -1.24 6.69 5.58
N ALA A 15 -0.23 7.54 5.79
CA ALA A 15 -0.35 8.73 6.64
C ALA A 15 -1.35 9.78 6.09
N THR A 16 -1.72 9.70 4.82
CA THR A 16 -2.69 10.62 4.19
C THR A 16 -4.13 10.13 4.21
N ALA A 17 -4.42 8.91 4.70
CA ALA A 17 -5.78 8.36 4.72
C ALA A 17 -6.67 9.10 5.74
N PRO A 18 -7.63 9.94 5.32
CA PRO A 18 -8.44 10.69 6.25
C PRO A 18 -9.47 9.77 6.93
N GLY A 19 -9.68 9.98 8.24
CA GLY A 19 -10.74 9.30 8.99
C GLY A 19 -10.50 7.80 9.27
N MET A 20 -9.34 7.25 8.90
CA MET A 20 -9.02 5.83 9.01
C MET A 20 -7.57 5.62 9.44
N ALA A 21 -7.31 4.60 10.28
CA ALA A 21 -5.96 4.21 10.63
C ALA A 21 -5.37 3.28 9.55
N ALA A 22 -4.48 3.79 8.70
CA ALA A 22 -3.79 3.00 7.69
C ALA A 22 -2.33 2.71 8.10
N ARG A 23 -1.84 1.51 7.80
CA ARG A 23 -0.44 1.12 8.00
C ARG A 23 0.12 0.40 6.78
N CYS A 24 1.40 0.62 6.50
CA CYS A 24 2.17 -0.16 5.55
C CYS A 24 3.09 -1.14 6.28
N THR A 25 3.14 -2.38 5.80
CA THR A 25 4.09 -3.41 6.22
C THR A 25 4.87 -3.87 5.00
N VAL A 26 6.17 -4.09 5.16
CA VAL A 26 7.01 -4.71 4.14
C VAL A 26 7.46 -6.08 4.65
N SER A 27 7.33 -7.11 3.81
CA SER A 27 7.79 -8.46 4.10
C SER A 27 8.78 -8.95 3.04
N GLY A 28 9.68 -9.85 3.46
CA GLY A 28 10.80 -10.31 2.63
C GLY A 28 11.96 -9.32 2.57
N THR A 29 12.88 -9.56 1.65
CA THR A 29 14.03 -8.67 1.41
C THR A 29 13.70 -7.71 0.27
N PRO A 30 13.66 -6.38 0.51
CA PRO A 30 13.40 -5.42 -0.55
C PRO A 30 14.39 -5.56 -1.71
N LEU A 31 13.86 -5.63 -2.92
CA LEU A 31 14.62 -5.63 -4.17
C LEU A 31 14.31 -4.35 -4.93
N GLU A 32 15.30 -3.82 -5.65
CA GLU A 32 15.05 -2.73 -6.58
C GLU A 32 14.17 -3.24 -7.72
N LEU A 33 13.02 -2.59 -7.90
CA LEU A 33 12.12 -2.87 -9.00
C LEU A 33 12.37 -1.85 -10.11
N PRO A 34 12.27 -2.26 -11.39
CA PRO A 34 12.21 -1.29 -12.48
C PRO A 34 11.11 -0.26 -12.21
N THR A 35 11.42 1.02 -12.41
CA THR A 35 10.54 2.16 -12.10
C THR A 35 9.08 2.00 -12.58
N PRO A 36 8.79 1.42 -13.77
CA PRO A 36 7.40 1.20 -14.19
C PRO A 36 6.59 0.34 -13.21
N TYR A 37 7.20 -0.66 -12.57
CA TYR A 37 6.54 -1.51 -11.58
C TYR A 37 6.32 -0.77 -10.27
N GLU A 38 7.29 0.02 -9.80
CA GLU A 38 7.12 0.84 -8.60
C GLU A 38 5.97 1.84 -8.77
N VAL A 39 5.90 2.51 -9.93
CA VAL A 39 4.83 3.44 -10.26
C VAL A 39 3.48 2.73 -10.33
N ALA A 40 3.42 1.55 -10.98
CA ALA A 40 2.19 0.78 -11.07
C ALA A 40 1.68 0.36 -9.68
N LEU A 41 2.54 -0.20 -8.83
CA LEU A 41 2.20 -0.62 -7.48
C LEU A 41 1.74 0.57 -6.62
N LEU A 42 2.42 1.71 -6.69
CA LEU A 42 2.02 2.91 -5.96
C LEU A 42 0.64 3.41 -6.41
N ARG A 43 0.36 3.42 -7.72
CA ARG A 43 -0.95 3.84 -8.24
C ARG A 43 -2.08 2.87 -7.83
N ILE A 44 -1.80 1.57 -7.82
CA ILE A 44 -2.74 0.55 -7.34
C ILE A 44 -3.05 0.80 -5.86
N ALA A 45 -2.03 0.98 -5.02
CA ALA A 45 -2.20 1.29 -3.61
C ALA A 45 -3.03 2.57 -3.38
N GLN A 46 -2.72 3.64 -4.11
CA GLN A 46 -3.45 4.90 -4.04
C GLN A 46 -4.93 4.72 -4.38
N SER A 47 -5.23 3.99 -5.46
CA SER A 47 -6.62 3.76 -5.87
C SER A 47 -7.36 2.88 -4.87
N ALA A 48 -6.74 1.79 -4.39
CA ALA A 48 -7.35 0.88 -3.44
C ALA A 48 -7.68 1.60 -2.12
N LEU A 49 -6.70 2.30 -1.54
CA LEU A 49 -6.90 3.07 -0.31
C LEU A 49 -7.94 4.18 -0.49
N GLY A 50 -7.92 4.88 -1.63
CA GLY A 50 -8.93 5.87 -1.95
C GLY A 50 -10.33 5.29 -2.08
N ASN A 51 -10.48 4.04 -2.54
CA ASN A 51 -11.77 3.35 -2.58
C ASN A 51 -12.23 2.94 -1.18
N THR A 52 -11.33 2.41 -0.35
CA THR A 52 -11.62 2.10 1.06
C THR A 52 -12.15 3.33 1.79
N VAL A 53 -11.43 4.47 1.71
CA VAL A 53 -11.84 5.74 2.36
C VAL A 53 -13.23 6.21 1.90
N ARG A 54 -13.57 6.04 0.63
CA ARG A 54 -14.82 6.54 0.06
C ARG A 54 -16.01 5.61 0.26
N HIS A 55 -15.79 4.31 0.41
CA HIS A 55 -16.86 3.33 0.21
C HIS A 55 -16.98 2.25 1.28
N SER A 56 -15.95 2.00 2.11
CA SER A 56 -15.93 0.81 2.98
C SER A 56 -16.55 1.01 4.38
N ASP A 57 -16.70 2.25 4.88
CA ASP A 57 -16.95 2.51 6.32
C ASP A 57 -15.90 1.83 7.25
N ALA A 58 -14.70 1.54 6.72
CA ALA A 58 -13.59 0.96 7.46
C ALA A 58 -13.00 1.96 8.46
N ARG A 59 -12.50 1.42 9.58
CA ARG A 59 -11.72 2.17 10.58
C ARG A 59 -10.23 1.90 10.45
N ARG A 60 -9.85 0.80 9.79
CA ARG A 60 -8.47 0.37 9.63
C ARG A 60 -8.23 -0.17 8.22
N ALA A 61 -7.05 0.12 7.70
CA ALA A 61 -6.53 -0.51 6.49
C ALA A 61 -5.06 -0.92 6.67
N GLU A 62 -4.67 -2.02 6.04
CA GLU A 62 -3.30 -2.50 6.00
C GLU A 62 -2.88 -2.69 4.54
N ILE A 63 -1.75 -2.08 4.19
CA ILE A 63 -1.05 -2.31 2.93
C ILE A 63 0.15 -3.21 3.23
N THR A 64 0.25 -4.35 2.55
CA THR A 64 1.41 -5.24 2.65
C THR A 64 2.13 -5.30 1.31
N LEU A 65 3.41 -4.94 1.29
CA LEU A 65 4.29 -5.13 0.14
C LEU A 65 5.23 -6.31 0.43
N SER A 66 5.05 -7.40 -0.30
CA SER A 66 5.77 -8.66 -0.08
C SER A 66 6.74 -8.93 -1.23
N PHE A 67 8.03 -9.00 -0.92
CA PHE A 67 9.07 -9.41 -1.86
C PHE A 67 9.31 -10.92 -1.72
N MET A 68 8.99 -11.66 -2.77
CA MET A 68 9.24 -13.09 -2.91
C MET A 68 10.39 -13.33 -3.88
N GLU A 69 10.85 -14.58 -3.99
CA GLU A 69 12.02 -14.94 -4.79
C GLU A 69 11.89 -14.55 -6.28
N THR A 70 10.68 -14.64 -6.85
CA THR A 70 10.44 -14.35 -8.28
C THR A 70 9.29 -13.37 -8.51
N SER A 71 8.75 -12.75 -7.46
CA SER A 71 7.57 -11.89 -7.57
C SER A 71 7.52 -10.84 -6.47
N VAL A 72 6.73 -9.80 -6.73
CA VAL A 72 6.32 -8.83 -5.72
C VAL A 72 4.80 -8.83 -5.65
N ALA A 73 4.26 -8.86 -4.44
CA ALA A 73 2.83 -8.79 -4.19
C ALA A 73 2.50 -7.52 -3.39
N LEU A 74 1.36 -6.91 -3.69
CA LEU A 74 0.81 -5.79 -2.96
C LEU A 74 -0.63 -6.15 -2.56
N ASP A 75 -0.84 -6.27 -1.26
CA ASP A 75 -2.14 -6.55 -0.67
C ASP A 75 -2.65 -5.30 0.04
N VAL A 76 -3.94 -5.00 -0.13
CA VAL A 76 -4.63 -3.93 0.59
C VAL A 76 -5.87 -4.53 1.24
N VAL A 77 -5.91 -4.53 2.56
CA VAL A 77 -6.98 -5.13 3.35
C VAL A 77 -7.56 -4.06 4.26
N ASP A 78 -8.89 -3.98 4.35
CA ASP A 78 -9.59 -3.10 5.28
C ASP A 78 -10.59 -3.88 6.14
N ASP A 79 -11.01 -3.29 7.26
CA ASP A 79 -11.97 -3.86 8.20
C ASP A 79 -13.42 -3.40 7.95
N GLY A 80 -13.67 -2.81 6.79
CA GLY A 80 -14.96 -2.26 6.42
C GLY A 80 -15.89 -3.27 5.74
N ARG A 81 -16.93 -2.74 5.12
CA ARG A 81 -17.93 -3.45 4.33
C ARG A 81 -17.79 -2.99 2.87
N GLY A 82 -16.84 -3.58 2.17
CA GLY A 82 -16.67 -3.43 0.73
C GLY A 82 -17.64 -4.30 -0.08
N PHE A 83 -17.68 -4.06 -1.40
CA PHE A 83 -18.53 -4.77 -2.38
C PHE A 83 -18.05 -6.19 -2.67
#